data_AF-A0A841FM95-F1
#
_entry.id   AF-A0A841FM95-F1
#
_cell.length_a   1.000
_cell.length_b   1.000
_cell.length_c   1.000
_cell.angle_alpha   90.00
_cell.angle_beta   90.00
_cell.angle_gamma   90.00
#
_symmetry.space_group_name_H-M   'P 1'
#
loop_
_entity.id
_entity.type
_entity.pdbx_description
1 polymer ?
#
loop_
_entity_poly.entity_id
_entity_poly.type
_entity_poly.pdbx_seq_one_letter_code
_entity_poly.pdbx_strand_id
1 'polypeptide(L)' 'MFGADERGGDHRPARVLQLVRYLHDPDGVDRDGEDVPDPLGWHLDRAVLDFLAATGAELDVDEYAFG' A
#
# COMPACT_ATOMS: atom_id res chain seq x y z
N MET A 1 -8.34 -1.31 -16.36
CA MET A 1 -7.55 -0.74 -17.48
C MET A 1 -6.24 -0.31 -16.87
N PHE A 2 -5.21 -1.15 -16.94
CA PHE A 2 -3.89 -0.84 -16.38
C PHE A 2 -3.18 0.05 -17.39
N GLY A 3 -2.79 1.26 -16.97
CA GLY A 3 -2.05 2.19 -17.80
C GLY A 3 -0.72 1.57 -18.19
N ALA A 4 -0.44 1.52 -19.49
CA ALA A 4 0.85 1.11 -20.00
C ALA A 4 1.89 2.17 -19.64
N ASP A 5 2.88 1.80 -18.83
CA ASP A 5 4.12 2.57 -18.70
C ASP A 5 4.97 2.30 -19.95
N GLU A 6 5.12 3.33 -20.78
CA GLU A 6 5.98 3.32 -21.96
C GLU A 6 7.45 3.52 -21.57
N ARG A 7 8.02 2.55 -20.86
CA ARG A 7 9.48 2.41 -20.73
C ARG A 7 9.89 1.03 -21.20
N GLY A 8 10.48 0.99 -22.41
CA GLY A 8 11.12 -0.21 -22.93
C GLY A 8 12.23 -0.69 -22.01
N GLY A 9 11.95 -1.74 -21.23
CA GLY A 9 12.88 -2.45 -20.37
C GLY A 9 12.23 -3.75 -19.92
N ASP A 10 12.94 -4.87 -20.12
CA ASP A 10 12.66 -6.25 -19.67
C ASP A 10 11.27 -6.46 -18.99
N HIS A 11 10.27 -6.91 -19.76
CA HIS A 11 8.94 -7.26 -19.24
C HIS A 11 9.00 -8.59 -18.46
N ARG A 12 9.71 -8.60 -17.34
CA ARG A 12 9.48 -9.60 -16.31
C ARG A 12 8.16 -9.25 -15.63
N PRO A 13 7.30 -10.24 -15.31
CA PRO A 13 6.11 -9.98 -14.52
C PRO A 13 6.52 -9.36 -13.18
N ALA A 14 6.16 -8.10 -12.97
CA ALA A 14 6.40 -7.41 -11.72
C ALA A 14 5.59 -8.10 -10.61
N ARG A 15 6.24 -8.41 -9.50
CA ARG A 15 5.58 -8.94 -8.31
C ARG A 15 5.33 -7.76 -7.41
N VAL A 16 4.10 -7.25 -7.38
CA VAL A 16 3.76 -6.05 -6.60
C VAL A 16 2.80 -6.43 -5.49
N LEU A 17 3.13 -6.03 -4.26
CA LEU A 17 2.19 -6.01 -3.14
C LEU A 17 1.64 -4.58 -3.04
N GLN A 18 0.35 -4.42 -3.33
CA GLN A 18 -0.31 -3.11 -3.30
C GLN A 18 -1.14 -2.97 -2.02
N LEU A 19 -0.99 -1.83 -1.35
CA LEU A 19 -1.65 -1.53 -0.09
C LEU A 19 -2.28 -0.14 -0.17
N VAL A 20 -3.61 -0.09 -0.10
CA VAL A 20 -4.37 1.16 -0.22
C VAL A 20 -5.12 1.41 1.08
N ARG A 21 -4.91 2.58 1.67
CA ARG A 21 -5.62 3.01 2.88
C ARG A 21 -6.50 4.22 2.57
N TYR A 22 -7.79 4.09 2.89
CA TYR A 22 -8.74 5.20 2.87
C TYR A 22 -8.92 5.73 4.30
N LEU A 23 -8.59 7.00 4.51
CA LEU A 23 -8.80 7.73 5.75
C LEU A 23 -10.15 8.45 5.66
N HIS A 24 -10.89 8.47 6.78
CA HIS A 24 -12.19 9.13 6.88
C HIS A 24 -13.21 8.67 5.83
N ASP A 25 -13.19 7.38 5.48
CA ASP A 25 -14.18 6.79 4.58
C ASP A 25 -15.57 6.86 5.24
N PRO A 26 -16.53 7.62 4.68
CA PRO A 26 -17.86 7.78 5.28
C PRO A 26 -18.67 6.46 5.29
N ASP A 27 -18.30 5.51 4.44
CA ASP A 27 -18.87 4.15 4.42
C ASP A 27 -17.94 3.12 5.10
N GLY A 28 -16.78 3.57 5.58
CA GLY A 28 -15.85 2.77 6.36
C GLY A 28 -16.42 2.42 7.73
N VAL A 29 -15.88 1.37 8.36
CA VAL A 29 -16.10 1.15 9.79
C VAL A 29 -15.45 2.29 10.55
N ASP A 30 -16.22 3.35 10.80
CA ASP A 30 -15.79 4.45 11.63
C ASP A 30 -15.42 3.85 12.99
N ARG A 31 -14.17 4.01 13.40
CA ARG A 31 -13.78 3.70 14.78
C ARG A 31 -14.19 4.89 15.63
N ASP A 32 -15.48 5.20 15.60
CA ASP A 32 -16.11 6.24 16.38
C ASP A 32 -15.83 5.98 17.86
N GLY A 33 -14.90 6.73 18.44
CA GLY A 33 -14.74 6.85 19.90
C GLY A 33 -13.36 6.60 20.48
N GLU A 34 -12.36 6.18 19.71
CA GLU A 34 -10.97 6.29 20.16
C GLU A 34 -10.32 7.44 19.40
N ASP A 35 -9.66 8.37 20.11
CA ASP A 35 -8.57 9.19 19.59
C ASP A 35 -7.47 8.23 19.09
N VAL A 36 -7.75 7.50 18.01
CA VAL A 36 -6.76 6.67 17.35
C VAL A 36 -5.81 7.69 16.75
N PRO A 37 -4.60 7.84 17.31
CA PRO A 37 -3.65 8.80 16.77
C PRO A 37 -3.50 8.42 15.31
N ASP A 38 -3.66 9.41 14.43
CA ASP A 38 -3.46 9.23 12.99
C ASP A 38 -2.22 8.35 12.81
N PRO A 39 -2.37 7.09 12.35
CA PRO A 39 -1.27 6.14 12.43
C PRO A 39 -0.21 6.61 11.45
N LEU A 40 0.76 7.36 12.00
CA LEU A 40 1.89 7.97 11.32
C LEU A 40 2.76 6.84 10.74
N GLY A 41 2.37 6.38 9.55
CA GLY A 41 3.10 5.40 8.74
C GLY A 41 2.70 3.93 8.93
N TRP A 42 3.40 3.09 8.18
CA TRP A 42 3.23 1.65 8.15
C TRP A 42 4.32 0.98 8.97
N HIS A 43 3.92 0.14 9.92
CA HIS A 43 4.87 -0.72 10.61
C HIS A 43 5.06 -2.00 9.81
N LEU A 44 6.19 -2.10 9.10
CA LEU A 44 6.62 -3.33 8.44
C LEU A 44 7.63 -4.05 9.33
N ASP A 45 7.32 -5.29 9.68
CA ASP A 45 8.27 -6.11 10.42
C ASP A 45 9.43 -6.60 9.52
N ARG A 46 10.48 -7.10 10.16
CA ARG A 46 11.67 -7.59 9.45
C ARG A 46 11.36 -8.77 8.52
N ALA A 47 10.42 -9.64 8.89
CA ALA A 47 10.08 -10.82 8.11
C ALA A 47 9.38 -10.45 6.80
N VAL A 48 8.53 -9.42 6.81
CA VAL A 48 7.90 -8.86 5.61
C VAL A 48 8.95 -8.26 4.68
N LEU A 49 9.91 -7.50 5.20
CA LEU A 49 11.01 -6.96 4.40
C LEU A 49 11.85 -8.07 3.76
N ASP A 50 12.18 -9.12 4.53
CA ASP A 50 12.95 -10.26 4.04
C ASP A 50 12.17 -11.05 2.97
N PHE A 51 10.84 -11.16 3.09
CA PHE A 51 9.99 -11.77 2.07
C PHE A 51 9.97 -10.98 0.77
N LEU A 52 9.78 -9.65 0.84
CA LEU A 52 9.78 -8.77 -0.34
C LEU A 52 11.13 -8.86 -1.07
N ALA A 53 12.24 -8.82 -0.32
CA ALA A 53 13.58 -8.99 -0.88
C ALA A 53 13.79 -10.37 -1.52
N ALA A 54 13.37 -11.45 -0.86
CA ALA A 54 13.52 -12.82 -1.37
C ALA A 54 12.71 -13.09 -2.63
N THR A 55 11.58 -12.41 -2.79
CA THR A 55 10.68 -12.58 -3.94
C THR A 55 10.96 -11.59 -5.07
N GLY A 56 11.81 -10.57 -4.83
CA GLY A 56 11.96 -9.43 -5.72
C GLY A 56 10.66 -8.65 -5.89
N ALA A 57 9.80 -8.68 -4.86
CA ALA A 57 8.53 -8.00 -4.89
C ALA A 57 8.68 -6.54 -4.45
N GLU A 58 7.96 -5.67 -5.14
CA GLU A 58 7.87 -4.26 -4.82
C GLU A 58 6.65 -4.02 -3.94
N LEU A 59 6.79 -3.14 -2.94
CA LEU A 59 5.69 -2.68 -2.11
C LEU A 59 5.24 -1.32 -2.61
N ASP A 60 3.97 -1.21 -2.97
CA ASP A 60 3.32 0.01 -3.42
C ASP A 60 2.23 0.42 -2.41
N VAL A 61 2.27 1.67 -1.95
CA VAL A 61 1.44 2.17 -0.85
C VAL A 61 0.78 3.48 -1.25
N ASP A 62 -0.56 3.48 -1.27
CA ASP A 62 -1.38 4.66 -1.53
C ASP A 62 -2.24 5.02 -0.33
N GLU A 63 -2.37 6.32 -0.06
CA GLU A 63 -3.23 6.85 0.99
C GLU A 63 -4.16 7.92 0.43
N TYR A 64 -5.46 7.78 0.69
CA TYR A 64 -6.50 8.70 0.24
C TYR A 64 -7.34 9.16 1.43
N ALA A 65 -7.63 10.45 1.50
CA ALA A 65 -8.59 11.01 2.45
C ALA A 65 -9.81 11.53 1.70
N PHE A 66 -11.01 11.31 2.25
CA PHE A 66 -12.20 12.00 1.78
C PHE A 66 -12.18 13.45 2.32
N GLY A 67 -12.44 14.41 1.42
CA GLY A 67 -12.43 15.85 1.72
C GLY A 67 -13.81 16.40 2.07
#